data_AF-A0A918UJT7-F1
#
_entry.id   AF-A0A918UJT7-F1
#
_cell.length_a   1.000
_cell.length_b   1.000
_cell.length_c   1.000
_cell.angle_alpha   90.00
_cell.angle_beta   90.00
_cell.angle_gamma   90.00
#
_symmetry.space_group_name_H-M   'P 1'
#
loop_
_entity.id
_entity.type
_entity.pdbx_description
1 polymer ?
#
loop_
_entity_poly.entity_id
_entity_poly.type
_entity_poly.pdbx_seq_one_letter_code
_entity_poly.pdbx_strand_id
1 'polypeptide(L)'
;MLLRHLPRDSAIARELNGEAAEWSPTDYLLAQVIDQLAESNWMFATVNRDEDSDPLDFPKPVTRPGQKPSPAPEPAPEPEPVPEPDTPPGTSPGTGDPGDPGDPGTGADVPSPAQLAAFFS
;
A
#
# COMPACT_ATOMS: atom_id res chain seq x y z
N MET A 1 -32.36 -35.08 -7.77
CA MET A 1 -30.95 -34.69 -7.54
C MET A 1 -30.90 -33.75 -6.34
N LEU A 2 -30.71 -34.27 -5.13
CA LEU A 2 -30.66 -33.48 -3.88
C LEU A 2 -29.27 -32.86 -3.62
N LEU A 3 -28.24 -33.32 -4.32
CA LEU A 3 -26.85 -32.85 -4.19
C LEU A 3 -26.67 -31.37 -4.58
N ARG A 4 -27.56 -30.80 -5.40
CA ARG A 4 -27.46 -29.41 -5.90
C ARG A 4 -28.00 -28.37 -4.92
N HIS A 5 -28.81 -28.77 -3.94
CA HIS A 5 -29.52 -27.87 -3.01
C HIS A 5 -29.05 -28.02 -1.57
N LEU A 6 -27.99 -28.81 -1.35
CA LEU A 6 -27.44 -28.98 -0.02
C LEU A 6 -26.73 -27.67 0.40
N PRO A 7 -26.91 -27.20 1.65
CA PRO A 7 -26.17 -26.04 2.16
C PRO A 7 -24.67 -26.25 1.97
N ARG A 8 -23.98 -25.18 1.55
CA ARG A 8 -22.54 -25.20 1.24
C ARG A 8 -21.69 -25.66 2.44
N ASP A 9 -22.24 -25.52 3.64
CA ASP A 9 -21.58 -25.83 4.91
C ASP A 9 -21.90 -27.24 5.44
N SER A 10 -22.68 -28.04 4.70
CA SER A 10 -23.04 -29.39 5.11
C SER A 10 -21.82 -30.31 5.24
N ALA A 11 -21.84 -31.21 6.22
CA ALA A 11 -20.75 -32.16 6.49
C ALA A 11 -20.38 -33.00 5.24
N ILE A 12 -21.37 -33.38 4.43
CA ILE A 12 -21.18 -34.10 3.15
C ILE A 12 -20.41 -33.24 2.13
N ALA A 13 -20.69 -31.93 2.04
CA ALA A 13 -19.97 -31.04 1.14
C ALA A 13 -18.51 -30.83 1.60
N ARG A 14 -18.25 -30.84 2.91
CA ARG A 14 -16.89 -30.78 3.47
C ARG A 14 -16.11 -32.07 3.21
N GLU A 15 -16.73 -33.22 3.42
CA GLU A 15 -16.15 -34.55 3.17
C GLU A 15 -15.83 -34.78 1.68
N LEU A 16 -16.65 -34.24 0.77
CA LEU A 16 -16.44 -34.39 -0.67
C LEU A 16 -15.37 -33.43 -1.24
N ASN A 17 -15.16 -32.26 -0.63
CA ASN A 17 -14.21 -31.25 -1.10
C ASN A 17 -12.83 -31.34 -0.42
N GLY A 18 -12.64 -32.19 0.59
CA GLY A 18 -11.34 -32.41 1.25
C GLY A 18 -10.74 -31.15 1.87
N GLU A 19 -9.41 -31.00 1.86
CA GLU A 19 -8.63 -29.84 2.33
C GLU A 19 -9.13 -28.48 1.77
N ALA A 20 -9.89 -28.48 0.66
CA ALA A 20 -10.59 -27.30 0.15
C ALA A 20 -11.80 -26.88 1.02
N ALA A 21 -12.01 -27.51 2.18
CA ALA A 21 -13.07 -27.21 3.14
C ALA A 21 -12.67 -26.22 4.25
N GLU A 22 -11.40 -25.82 4.39
CA GLU A 22 -11.06 -24.78 5.38
C GLU A 22 -11.50 -23.39 4.92
N TRP A 23 -11.24 -23.04 3.66
CA TRP A 23 -11.68 -21.78 3.05
C TRP A 23 -12.54 -22.08 1.83
N SER A 24 -13.72 -21.46 1.78
CA SER A 24 -14.53 -21.45 0.57
C SER A 24 -13.86 -20.59 -0.51
N PRO A 25 -14.19 -20.78 -1.80
CA PRO A 25 -13.73 -19.90 -2.89
C PRO A 25 -14.00 -18.41 -2.63
N THR A 26 -15.08 -18.08 -1.92
CA THR A 26 -15.38 -16.70 -1.53
C THR A 26 -14.36 -16.17 -0.54
N ASP A 27 -13.88 -17.00 0.40
CA ASP A 27 -12.89 -16.60 1.40
C ASP A 27 -11.54 -16.30 0.74
N TYR A 28 -11.14 -17.10 -0.24
CA TYR A 28 -9.95 -16.83 -1.04
C TYR A 28 -10.05 -15.51 -1.82
N LEU A 29 -11.19 -15.24 -2.44
CA LEU A 29 -11.41 -13.99 -3.17
C LEU A 29 -11.46 -12.79 -2.22
N LEU A 30 -12.11 -12.95 -1.06
CA LEU A 30 -12.18 -11.90 -0.05
C LEU A 30 -10.81 -11.58 0.53
N ALA A 31 -10.02 -12.60 0.87
CA ALA A 31 -8.64 -12.42 1.32
C ALA A 31 -7.82 -11.65 0.27
N GLN A 32 -7.97 -12.00 -1.02
CA GLN A 32 -7.30 -11.28 -2.10
C GLN A 32 -7.72 -9.80 -2.19
N VAL A 33 -9.01 -9.50 -2.02
CA VAL A 33 -9.51 -8.11 -2.02
C VAL A 33 -8.96 -7.35 -0.83
N ILE A 34 -8.90 -7.97 0.35
CA ILE A 34 -8.34 -7.37 1.57
C ILE A 34 -6.85 -7.06 1.40
N ASP A 35 -6.07 -8.00 0.83
CA ASP A 35 -4.65 -7.80 0.55
C ASP A 35 -4.43 -6.56 -0.33
N GLN A 36 -5.20 -6.44 -1.42
CA GLN A 36 -5.09 -5.33 -2.38
C GLN A 36 -5.59 -4.00 -1.80
N LEU A 37 -6.61 -4.04 -0.95
CA LEU A 37 -7.11 -2.85 -0.25
C LEU A 37 -6.06 -2.35 0.76
N ALA A 38 -5.42 -3.24 1.51
CA ALA A 38 -4.37 -2.89 2.45
C ALA A 38 -3.18 -2.23 1.73
N GLU A 39 -2.77 -2.80 0.60
CA GLU A 39 -1.71 -2.25 -0.26
C GLU A 39 -2.08 -0.85 -0.80
N SER A 40 -3.30 -0.69 -1.33
CA SER A 40 -3.78 0.60 -1.83
C SER A 40 -3.83 1.67 -0.73
N ASN A 41 -4.28 1.30 0.47
CA ASN A 41 -4.33 2.19 1.63
C ASN A 41 -2.92 2.55 2.10
N TRP A 42 -1.97 1.61 2.08
CA TRP A 42 -0.57 1.88 2.39
C TRP A 42 0.06 2.83 1.37
N MET A 43 -0.18 2.65 0.07
CA MET A 43 0.31 3.58 -0.96
C MET A 43 -0.28 4.98 -0.76
N PHE A 44 -1.58 5.06 -0.47
CA PHE A 44 -2.25 6.33 -0.18
C PHE A 44 -1.66 7.00 1.07
N ALA A 45 -1.53 6.27 2.18
CA ALA A 45 -0.94 6.79 3.40
C ALA A 45 0.53 7.21 3.20
N THR A 46 1.28 6.47 2.38
CA THR A 46 2.69 6.79 2.07
C THR A 46 2.82 8.08 1.27
N VAL A 47 1.87 8.39 0.39
CA VAL A 47 1.88 9.64 -0.39
C VAL A 47 1.42 10.83 0.46
N ASN A 48 0.52 10.62 1.42
CA ASN A 48 -0.09 11.70 2.21
C ASN A 48 0.57 11.89 3.58
N ARG A 49 1.77 11.33 3.79
CA ARG A 49 2.54 11.49 5.03
C ARG A 49 3.41 12.74 4.99
N ASP A 50 3.74 13.25 6.16
CA ASP A 50 4.73 14.32 6.31
C ASP A 50 6.12 13.82 5.93
N GLU A 51 6.94 14.70 5.35
CA GLU A 51 8.28 14.38 4.83
C GLU A 51 9.23 13.86 5.92
N ASP A 52 9.10 14.36 7.14
CA ASP A 52 9.91 13.99 8.30
C ASP A 52 9.41 12.76 9.07
N SER A 53 8.32 12.13 8.63
CA SER A 53 7.78 10.95 9.31
C SER A 53 8.71 9.73 9.13
N ASP A 54 8.51 8.69 9.94
CA ASP A 54 9.13 7.37 9.72
C ASP A 54 8.38 6.57 8.63
N PRO A 55 9.07 5.84 7.73
CA PRO A 55 8.43 5.06 6.68
C PRO A 55 7.43 4.04 7.23
N LEU A 56 6.29 3.88 6.55
CA LEU A 56 5.30 2.87 6.95
C LEU A 56 5.74 1.47 6.53
N ASP A 57 5.56 0.52 7.45
CA ASP A 57 5.72 -0.90 7.16
C ASP A 57 4.78 -1.36 6.05
N PHE A 58 5.31 -2.17 5.14
CA PHE A 58 4.50 -2.78 4.08
C PHE A 58 3.48 -3.77 4.68
N PRO A 59 2.20 -3.74 4.24
CA PRO A 59 1.16 -4.59 4.82
C PRO A 59 1.45 -6.07 4.56
N LYS A 60 1.15 -6.90 5.55
CA LYS A 60 1.30 -8.36 5.45
C LYS A 60 0.03 -8.98 4.87
N PRO A 61 0.12 -9.82 3.83
CA PRO A 61 -1.04 -10.50 3.27
C PRO A 61 -1.72 -11.43 4.30
N VAL A 62 -3.01 -11.66 4.11
CA VAL A 62 -3.78 -12.62 4.91
C VAL A 62 -3.21 -14.02 4.71
N THR A 63 -2.90 -14.71 5.81
CA THR A 63 -2.37 -16.07 5.76
C THR A 63 -3.43 -17.05 5.28
N ARG A 64 -3.16 -17.71 4.15
CA ARG A 64 -4.08 -18.67 3.52
C ARG A 64 -3.82 -20.09 4.07
N PRO A 65 -4.84 -20.93 4.22
CA PRO A 65 -4.68 -22.34 4.53
C PRO A 65 -3.68 -23.03 3.60
N GLY A 66 -2.81 -23.87 4.16
CA GLY A 66 -1.75 -24.56 3.42
C GLY A 66 -0.57 -23.67 2.96
N GLN A 67 -0.65 -22.34 3.12
CA GLN A 67 0.46 -21.45 2.82
C GLN A 67 1.37 -21.34 4.06
N LYS A 68 2.65 -21.72 3.93
CA LYS A 68 3.63 -21.42 4.99
C LYS A 68 3.78 -19.90 5.12
N PRO A 69 3.86 -19.35 6.34
CA PRO A 69 4.11 -17.93 6.53
C PRO A 69 5.37 -17.53 5.76
N SER A 70 5.25 -16.53 4.89
CA SER A 70 6.45 -15.93 4.29
C SER A 70 7.24 -15.27 5.42
N PRO A 71 8.56 -15.50 5.52
CA PRO A 71 9.39 -14.76 6.47
C PRO A 71 9.20 -13.26 6.20
N ALA A 72 9.12 -12.47 7.27
CA ALA A 72 9.03 -11.03 7.17
C ALA A 72 10.22 -10.52 6.32
N PRO A 73 10.02 -9.54 5.44
CA PRO A 73 11.13 -8.94 4.71
C PRO A 73 12.14 -8.40 5.73
N GLU A 74 13.40 -8.83 5.60
CA GLU A 74 14.49 -8.22 6.35
C GLU A 74 14.57 -6.74 5.96
N PRO A 75 14.86 -5.84 6.92
CA PRO A 75 14.97 -4.42 6.62
C PRO A 75 15.96 -4.21 5.48
N ALA A 76 15.53 -3.46 4.46
CA ALA A 76 16.39 -3.14 3.33
C ALA A 76 17.68 -2.47 3.85
N PRO A 77 18.86 -2.81 3.31
CA PRO A 77 20.10 -2.17 3.70
C PRO A 77 19.98 -0.66 3.48
N GLU A 78 20.40 0.10 4.49
CA GLU A 78 20.48 1.55 4.48
C GLU A 78 21.22 2.01 3.21
N PRO A 79 20.69 2.96 2.43
CA PRO A 79 21.31 3.37 1.18
C PRO A 79 22.73 3.87 1.47
N GLU A 80 23.73 3.20 0.87
CA GLU A 80 25.11 3.68 0.98
C GLU A 80 25.21 5.11 0.44
N PRO A 81 25.93 6.02 1.11
CA PRO A 81 26.07 7.39 0.66
C PRO A 81 26.69 7.38 -0.73
N VAL A 82 25.88 7.78 -1.72
CA VAL A 82 26.36 7.99 -3.08
C VAL A 82 27.37 9.14 -3.01
N PRO A 83 28.65 8.95 -3.41
CA PRO A 83 29.60 10.05 -3.40
C PRO A 83 29.11 11.14 -4.36
N GLU A 84 28.97 12.37 -3.84
CA GLU A 84 28.65 13.55 -4.62
C GLU A 84 29.66 13.66 -5.79
N PRO A 85 29.21 13.83 -7.03
CA PRO A 85 30.13 14.06 -8.14
C PRO A 85 30.86 15.40 -7.90
N ASP A 86 32.19 15.32 -7.80
CA ASP A 86 33.09 16.47 -7.75
C ASP A 86 32.71 17.50 -8.82
N THR A 87 32.24 18.66 -8.38
CA THR A 87 31.97 19.79 -9.28
C THR A 87 33.32 20.42 -9.65
N PRO A 88 33.75 20.40 -10.94
CA PRO A 88 34.96 21.11 -11.33
C PRO A 88 34.76 22.63 -11.19
N PRO A 89 35.78 23.39 -10.77
CA PRO A 89 35.61 24.80 -10.48
C PRO A 89 35.55 25.61 -11.78
N GLY A 90 34.53 26.46 -11.86
CA GLY A 90 34.56 27.74 -12.56
C GLY A 90 34.58 27.67 -14.09
N THR A 91 33.43 27.94 -14.70
CA THR A 91 33.41 28.83 -15.87
C THR A 91 32.10 29.61 -15.84
N SER A 92 32.19 30.90 -15.50
CA SER A 92 31.13 31.84 -15.85
C SER A 92 31.05 31.95 -17.37
N PRO A 93 29.84 31.98 -17.93
CA PRO A 93 29.58 33.05 -18.86
C PRO A 93 28.18 33.65 -18.72
N GLY A 94 28.12 34.97 -18.86
CA GLY A 94 27.05 35.61 -19.60
C GLY A 94 25.81 36.02 -18.80
N THR A 95 25.78 37.30 -18.48
CA THR A 95 24.58 38.10 -18.20
C THR A 95 23.46 37.78 -19.19
N GLY A 96 22.37 37.19 -18.68
CA GLY A 96 21.11 37.00 -19.38
C GLY A 96 19.98 37.25 -18.40
N ASP A 97 19.32 38.38 -18.56
CA ASP A 97 18.07 38.79 -17.91
C ASP A 97 16.95 37.75 -18.14
N PRO A 98 16.20 37.36 -17.11
CA PRO A 98 14.86 36.86 -17.30
C PRO A 98 13.86 37.63 -16.44
N GLY A 99 12.90 38.25 -17.13
CA GLY A 99 11.72 38.85 -16.53
C GLY A 99 10.96 37.88 -15.63
N ASP A 100 10.39 38.50 -14.60
CA ASP A 100 9.39 38.00 -13.67
C ASP A 100 8.22 37.28 -14.37
N PRO A 101 7.86 36.08 -13.88
CA PRO A 101 6.48 35.63 -13.88
C PRO A 101 6.03 35.44 -12.44
N GLY A 102 5.24 36.40 -11.97
CA GLY A 102 4.48 36.31 -10.73
C GLY A 102 3.69 35.00 -10.60
N ASP A 103 3.75 34.51 -9.37
CA ASP A 103 2.99 33.44 -8.71
C ASP A 103 1.51 33.32 -9.15
N PRO A 104 1.07 32.17 -9.69
CA PRO A 104 -0.31 31.75 -9.60
C PRO A 104 -0.47 30.81 -8.39
N GLY A 105 -0.80 31.42 -7.26
CA GLY A 105 -1.22 30.70 -6.07
C GLY A 105 -2.38 29.75 -6.38
N THR A 106 -2.27 28.52 -5.90
CA THR A 106 -3.41 27.68 -5.51
C THR A 106 -2.88 26.65 -4.52
N GLY A 107 -2.74 27.07 -3.26
CA GLY A 107 -2.72 26.13 -2.15
C GLY A 107 -4.09 25.46 -2.11
N ALA A 108 -4.17 24.24 -2.63
CA ALA A 108 -5.32 23.38 -2.39
C ALA A 108 -5.34 23.12 -0.88
N ASP A 109 -6.34 23.70 -0.21
CA ASP A 109 -6.56 23.60 1.22
C ASP A 109 -6.81 22.13 1.58
N VAL A 110 -5.76 21.41 2.00
CA VAL A 110 -5.87 20.02 2.42
C VAL A 110 -6.51 20.03 3.82
N PRO A 111 -7.69 19.41 4.00
CA PRO A 111 -8.35 19.40 5.29
C PRO A 111 -7.48 18.68 6.32
N SER A 112 -7.31 19.33 7.47
CA SER A 112 -6.57 18.79 8.60
C SER A 112 -7.18 17.47 9.11
N PRO A 113 -6.41 16.60 9.78
CA PRO A 113 -6.90 15.34 10.34
C PRO A 113 -8.13 15.49 11.25
N ALA A 114 -8.26 16.62 11.95
CA ALA A 114 -9.43 16.93 12.77
C ALA A 114 -10.71 17.16 11.94
N GLN A 115 -10.58 17.75 10.74
CA GLN A 115 -11.71 17.99 9.83
C GLN A 115 -12.18 16.69 9.18
N LEU A 116 -11.26 15.75 8.91
CA LEU A 116 -11.63 14.43 8.41
C LEU A 116 -12.39 13.62 9.46
N ALA A 117 -11.95 13.64 10.72
CA ALA A 117 -12.64 12.93 11.81
C ALA A 117 -14.09 13.43 12.01
N ALA A 118 -14.33 14.72 11.81
CA ALA A 118 -15.67 15.32 11.93
C ALA A 118 -16.64 14.87 10.81
N PHE A 119 -16.14 14.39 9.67
CA PHE A 119 -16.98 13.91 8.56
C PHE A 119 -17.54 12.50 8.80
N PHE A 120 -16.89 11.70 9.66
CA PHE A 120 -17.29 10.32 9.96
C PHE A 120 -18.08 10.16 11.26
N SER A 121 -18.50 11.29 11.87
CA SER A 121 -19.35 11.34 13.07
C SER A 121 -20.80 11.66 12.71
#